data_AF-A0A1E5JZS8-F1
#
_entry.id   AF-A0A1E5JZS8-F1
#
_cell.length_a   1.000
_cell.length_b   1.000
_cell.length_c   1.000
_cell.angle_alpha   90.00
_cell.angle_beta   90.00
_cell.angle_gamma   90.00
#
_symmetry.space_group_name_H-M   'P 1'
#
loop_
_entity.id
_entity.type
_entity.pdbx_description
1 polymer ?
#
loop_
_entity_poly.entity_id
_entity_poly.type
_entity_poly.pdbx_seq_one_letter_code
_entity_poly.pdbx_strand_id
1 'polypeptide(L)'
;MNDLVLKYICMPLAINTLKHNEKLYDQDKFKIVPPYLDLHESLIKAIEKDFRQLKSDMYSKYHLDIRKVSNNTYTINKEEREFSSEELREGTKNVIQSYMYGENMIEIEHKDISLETRYIPPDVDREDNR
;
A
#
# COMPACT_ATOMS: atom_id res chain seq x y z
N MET A 1 18.21 5.62 13.64
CA MET A 1 17.23 6.67 14.04
C MET A 1 16.53 7.29 12.84
N ASN A 2 17.25 7.62 11.74
CA ASN A 2 16.63 8.09 10.49
C ASN A 2 15.61 7.11 9.90
N ASP A 3 15.89 5.81 9.92
CA ASP A 3 15.00 4.80 9.31
C ASP A 3 13.67 4.66 10.04
N LEU A 4 13.65 4.83 11.37
CA LEU A 4 12.42 4.74 12.17
C LEU A 4 11.49 5.93 11.89
N VAL A 5 12.06 7.14 11.83
CA VAL A 5 11.31 8.36 11.47
C VAL A 5 10.79 8.25 10.04
N LEU A 6 11.62 7.80 9.11
CA LEU A 6 11.22 7.62 7.71
C LEU A 6 10.10 6.58 7.60
N LYS A 7 10.22 5.43 8.27
CA LYS A 7 9.15 4.41 8.34
C LYS A 7 7.85 5.02 8.88
N TYR A 8 7.90 5.77 9.98
CA TYR A 8 6.73 6.45 10.55
C TYR A 8 6.05 7.41 9.56
N ILE A 9 6.84 8.17 8.80
CA ILE A 9 6.33 9.09 7.77
C ILE A 9 5.76 8.32 6.56
N CYS A 10 6.43 7.26 6.12
CA CYS A 10 6.08 6.51 4.92
C CYS A 10 4.89 5.57 5.09
N MET A 11 4.59 5.07 6.30
CA MET A 11 3.41 4.23 6.54
C MET A 11 2.07 4.90 6.15
N PRO A 12 1.74 6.13 6.59
CA PRO A 12 0.52 6.80 6.14
C PRO A 12 0.55 7.17 4.66
N LEU A 13 1.73 7.43 4.07
CA LEU A 13 1.86 7.61 2.63
C LEU A 13 1.51 6.33 1.87
N ALA A 14 1.99 5.17 2.34
CA ALA A 14 1.68 3.87 1.75
C ALA A 14 0.18 3.57 1.78
N ILE A 15 -0.48 3.83 2.91
CA ILE A 15 -1.94 3.71 3.02
C ILE A 15 -2.65 4.60 2.00
N ASN A 16 -2.23 5.86 1.86
CA ASN A 16 -2.83 6.78 0.90
C ASN A 16 -2.59 6.36 -0.55
N THR A 17 -1.41 5.82 -0.87
CA THR A 17 -1.10 5.28 -2.20
C THR A 17 -1.99 4.08 -2.53
N LEU A 18 -2.16 3.14 -1.60
CA LEU A 18 -3.03 1.98 -1.79
C LEU A 18 -4.49 2.40 -2.00
N LYS A 19 -5.01 3.33 -1.19
CA LYS A 19 -6.36 3.91 -1.32
C LYS A 19 -6.56 4.70 -2.62
N HIS A 20 -5.52 5.38 -3.10
CA HIS A 20 -5.58 6.09 -4.38
C HIS A 20 -5.65 5.08 -5.54
N ASN A 21 -4.83 4.04 -5.49
CA ASN A 21 -4.80 3.00 -6.51
C ASN A 21 -6.14 2.26 -6.58
N GLU A 22 -6.78 1.94 -5.45
CA GLU A 22 -8.13 1.34 -5.41
C GLU A 22 -9.14 2.13 -6.26
N LYS A 23 -9.09 3.47 -6.20
CA LYS A 23 -10.00 4.35 -6.97
C LYS A 23 -9.74 4.35 -8.47
N LEU A 24 -8.56 3.93 -8.90
CA LEU A 24 -8.20 3.87 -10.32
C LEU A 24 -8.67 2.56 -10.98
N TYR A 25 -9.08 1.57 -10.19
CA TYR A 25 -9.65 0.34 -10.74
C TYR A 25 -11.09 0.55 -11.16
N ASP A 26 -11.27 0.70 -12.46
CA ASP A 26 -12.58 0.65 -13.11
C ASP A 26 -13.08 -0.81 -13.09
N GLN A 27 -14.08 -1.07 -12.24
CA GLN A 27 -14.70 -2.38 -12.07
C GLN A 27 -15.26 -2.94 -13.39
N ASP A 28 -15.65 -2.06 -14.32
CA ASP A 28 -16.26 -2.45 -15.59
C ASP A 28 -15.21 -2.88 -16.63
N LYS A 29 -13.95 -2.48 -16.47
CA LYS A 29 -12.86 -2.78 -17.42
C LYS A 29 -11.98 -3.96 -17.02
N PHE A 30 -11.94 -4.31 -15.74
CA PHE A 30 -11.03 -5.34 -15.23
C PHE A 30 -11.79 -6.43 -14.46
N LYS A 31 -11.91 -7.62 -15.05
CA LYS A 31 -12.54 -8.79 -14.40
C LYS A 31 -11.75 -9.37 -13.22
N ILE A 32 -10.53 -8.87 -12.97
CA ILE A 32 -9.60 -9.30 -11.89
C ILE A 32 -9.73 -8.40 -10.64
N VAL A 33 -10.63 -7.42 -10.67
CA VAL A 33 -10.75 -6.39 -9.63
C VAL A 33 -11.04 -6.94 -8.22
N PRO A 34 -11.89 -7.96 -8.01
CA PRO A 34 -12.22 -8.42 -6.65
C PRO A 34 -11.00 -8.90 -5.82
N PRO A 35 -10.17 -9.87 -6.27
CA PRO A 35 -9.02 -10.31 -5.48
C PRO A 35 -7.93 -9.24 -5.30
N TYR A 36 -7.83 -8.28 -6.24
CA TYR A 36 -6.86 -7.19 -6.13
C TYR A 36 -7.30 -6.13 -5.10
N LEU A 37 -8.60 -5.82 -5.05
CA LEU A 37 -9.18 -4.95 -4.02
C LEU A 37 -9.09 -5.59 -2.64
N ASP A 38 -9.35 -6.90 -2.53
CA ASP A 38 -9.21 -7.63 -1.26
C ASP A 38 -7.76 -7.60 -0.74
N LEU A 39 -6.77 -7.75 -1.64
CA LEU A 39 -5.36 -7.58 -1.31
C LEU A 39 -5.07 -6.17 -0.79
N HIS A 40 -5.52 -5.13 -1.50
CA HIS A 40 -5.30 -3.74 -1.09
C HIS A 40 -5.91 -3.43 0.28
N GLU A 41 -7.15 -3.86 0.52
CA GLU A 41 -7.81 -3.66 1.79
C GLU A 41 -7.08 -4.38 2.93
N SER A 42 -6.61 -5.60 2.67
CA SER A 42 -5.84 -6.39 3.63
C SER A 42 -4.50 -5.73 3.97
N LEU A 43 -3.78 -5.21 2.97
CA LEU A 43 -2.55 -4.44 3.16
C LEU A 43 -2.81 -3.17 3.97
N ILE A 44 -3.86 -2.42 3.63
CA ILE A 44 -4.23 -1.20 4.36
C ILE A 44 -4.49 -1.51 5.84
N LYS A 45 -5.28 -2.55 6.14
CA LYS A 45 -5.58 -2.95 7.52
C LYS A 45 -4.32 -3.33 8.30
N ALA A 46 -3.43 -4.08 7.68
CA ALA A 46 -2.18 -4.50 8.31
C ALA A 46 -1.26 -3.30 8.60
N ILE A 47 -1.04 -2.44 7.61
CA ILE A 47 -0.22 -1.23 7.77
C ILE A 47 -0.85 -0.28 8.80
N GLU A 48 -2.17 -0.10 8.81
CA GLU A 48 -2.85 0.74 9.80
C GLU A 48 -2.71 0.21 11.23
N LYS A 49 -2.80 -1.11 11.43
CA LYS A 49 -2.62 -1.75 12.74
C LYS A 49 -1.21 -1.48 13.27
N ASP A 50 -0.19 -1.77 12.47
CA ASP A 50 1.20 -1.62 12.87
C ASP A 50 1.60 -0.15 13.01
N PHE A 51 1.01 0.73 12.19
CA PHE A 51 1.21 2.17 12.33
C PHE A 51 0.69 2.70 13.66
N ARG A 52 -0.46 2.20 14.15
CA ARG A 52 -0.99 2.61 15.48
C ARG A 52 -0.03 2.20 16.59
N GLN A 53 0.53 1.00 16.51
CA GLN A 53 1.52 0.54 17.47
C GLN A 53 2.81 1.37 17.39
N LEU A 54 3.34 1.57 16.18
CA LEU A 54 4.52 2.39 15.95
C LEU A 54 4.29 3.81 16.49
N LYS A 55 3.15 4.44 16.18
CA LYS A 55 2.79 5.75 16.70
C LYS A 55 2.81 5.81 18.22
N SER A 56 2.26 4.81 18.90
CA SER A 56 2.33 4.71 20.36
C SER A 56 3.79 4.62 20.85
N ASP A 57 4.60 3.79 20.21
CA ASP A 57 6.01 3.59 20.55
C ASP A 57 6.85 4.85 20.31
N MET A 58 6.57 5.62 19.24
CA MET A 58 7.25 6.89 18.95
C MET A 58 7.15 7.85 20.14
N TYR A 59 5.95 8.02 20.70
CA TYR A 59 5.74 8.91 21.85
C TYR A 59 6.24 8.31 23.17
N SER A 60 5.93 7.03 23.43
CA SER A 60 6.12 6.43 24.76
C SER A 60 7.50 5.84 25.00
N LYS A 61 8.12 5.22 23.99
CA LYS A 61 9.42 4.55 24.10
C LYS A 61 10.56 5.39 23.56
N TYR A 62 10.34 6.02 22.40
CA TYR A 62 11.39 6.77 21.70
C TYR A 62 11.38 8.26 22.01
N HIS A 63 10.31 8.78 22.63
CA HIS A 63 10.11 10.20 22.93
C HIS A 63 10.33 11.10 21.70
N LEU A 64 9.82 10.65 20.55
CA LEU A 64 9.84 11.35 19.28
C LEU A 64 8.45 11.91 18.97
N ASP A 65 8.34 13.23 18.87
CA ASP A 65 7.16 13.93 18.37
C ASP A 65 7.39 14.34 16.91
N ILE A 66 6.65 13.71 16.00
CA ILE A 66 6.75 13.94 14.56
C ILE A 66 5.46 14.58 14.05
N ARG A 67 5.55 15.75 13.40
CA ARG A 67 4.40 16.42 12.79
C ARG A 67 4.74 16.91 11.39
N LYS A 68 3.77 16.76 10.47
CA LYS A 68 3.89 17.28 9.10
C LYS A 68 3.72 18.80 9.11
N VAL A 69 4.64 19.52 8.46
CA VAL A 69 4.58 20.98 8.26
C VAL A 69 4.12 21.30 6.84
N SER A 70 4.75 20.66 5.86
CA SER A 70 4.47 20.82 4.42
C SER A 70 4.49 19.46 3.73
N ASN A 71 4.41 19.41 2.40
CA ASN A 71 4.46 18.14 1.65
C ASN A 71 5.67 17.28 2.00
N ASN A 72 6.85 17.92 2.08
CA ASN A 72 8.13 17.26 2.25
C ASN A 72 8.85 17.65 3.56
N THR A 73 8.28 18.56 4.34
CA THR A 73 8.86 19.06 5.58
C THR A 73 8.11 18.55 6.80
N TYR A 74 8.85 18.05 7.78
CA TYR A 74 8.33 17.53 9.04
C TYR A 74 9.10 18.13 10.21
N THR A 75 8.43 18.36 11.33
CA THR A 75 9.08 18.63 12.61
C THR A 75 9.32 17.31 13.33
N ILE A 76 10.54 17.13 13.85
CA ILE A 76 10.94 16.00 14.69
C ILE A 76 11.46 16.62 15.99
N ASN A 77 10.76 16.45 17.10
CA ASN A 77 11.14 17.08 18.39
C ASN A 77 11.38 18.60 18.29
N LYS A 78 10.54 19.29 17.50
CA LYS A 78 10.59 20.73 17.20
C LYS A 78 11.70 21.17 16.24
N GLU A 79 12.52 20.24 15.74
CA GLU A 79 13.48 20.54 14.68
C GLU A 79 12.84 20.24 13.32
N GLU A 80 12.89 21.21 12.41
CA GLU A 80 12.41 20.98 11.04
C GLU A 80 13.43 20.17 10.25
N ARG A 81 12.90 19.17 9.55
CA ARG A 81 13.65 18.36 8.60
C ARG A 81 12.88 18.26 7.31
N GLU A 82 13.57 18.52 6.21
CA GLU A 82 13.09 18.31 4.86
C GLU A 82 13.54 16.93 4.36
N PHE A 83 12.64 16.25 3.67
CA PHE A 83 12.90 14.99 3.00
C PHE A 83 12.76 15.19 1.50
N SER A 84 13.65 14.61 0.72
CA SER A 84 13.49 14.63 -0.74
C SER A 84 12.27 13.80 -1.16
N SER A 85 11.67 14.16 -2.29
CA SER A 85 10.58 13.39 -2.87
C SER A 85 11.00 11.95 -3.19
N GLU A 86 12.27 11.72 -3.52
CA GLU A 86 12.81 10.38 -3.80
C GLU A 86 12.91 9.53 -2.54
N GLU A 87 13.39 10.10 -1.42
CA GLU A 87 13.42 9.39 -0.14
C GLU A 87 12.03 8.98 0.33
N LEU A 88 11.04 9.89 0.20
CA LEU A 88 9.67 9.59 0.57
C LEU A 88 9.06 8.54 -0.36
N ARG A 89 9.35 8.60 -1.66
CA ARG A 89 8.88 7.63 -2.65
C ARG A 89 9.45 6.24 -2.36
N GLU A 90 10.77 6.13 -2.21
CA GLU A 90 11.42 4.84 -1.98
C GLU A 90 11.05 4.27 -0.61
N GLY A 91 10.95 5.11 0.43
CA GLY A 91 10.46 4.70 1.74
C GLY A 91 9.02 4.19 1.70
N THR A 92 8.14 4.86 0.94
CA THR A 92 6.74 4.42 0.75
C THR A 92 6.68 3.08 0.03
N LYS A 93 7.46 2.92 -1.04
CA LYS A 93 7.58 1.67 -1.78
C LYS A 93 8.07 0.53 -0.86
N ASN A 94 9.13 0.76 -0.11
CA ASN A 94 9.70 -0.24 0.81
C ASN A 94 8.69 -0.68 1.87
N VAL A 95 7.89 0.25 2.40
CA VAL A 95 6.78 -0.09 3.30
C VAL A 95 5.82 -1.05 2.60
N ILE A 96 5.26 -0.69 1.45
CA ILE A 96 4.28 -1.54 0.73
C ILE A 96 4.88 -2.93 0.44
N GLN A 97 6.09 -2.97 -0.12
CA GLN A 97 6.78 -4.22 -0.46
C GLN A 97 6.97 -5.13 0.77
N SER A 98 7.29 -4.55 1.94
CA SER A 98 7.47 -5.32 3.16
C SER A 98 6.22 -6.11 3.58
N TYR A 99 5.02 -5.60 3.28
CA TYR A 99 3.75 -6.29 3.58
C TYR A 99 3.26 -7.18 2.44
N MET A 100 3.70 -6.93 1.20
CA MET A 100 3.32 -7.78 0.06
C MET A 100 4.13 -9.08 0.00
N TYR A 101 5.44 -9.01 0.26
CA TYR A 101 6.35 -10.17 0.08
C TYR A 101 7.61 -10.08 0.94
N GLY A 102 7.62 -9.23 1.97
CA GLY A 102 8.78 -9.04 2.83
C GLY A 102 8.57 -9.53 4.25
N GLU A 103 9.29 -8.90 5.18
CA GLU A 103 9.31 -9.24 6.61
C GLU A 103 7.94 -9.11 7.31
N ASN A 104 7.04 -8.26 6.80
CA ASN A 104 5.70 -8.02 7.36
C ASN A 104 4.62 -8.67 6.49
N MET A 105 4.99 -9.68 5.69
CA MET A 105 4.09 -10.29 4.71
C MET A 105 2.81 -10.76 5.39
N ILE A 106 1.68 -10.35 4.81
CA ILE A 106 0.37 -10.80 5.25
C ILE A 106 0.01 -12.09 4.53
N GLU A 107 -0.53 -13.06 5.27
CA GLU A 107 -1.21 -14.18 4.65
C GLU A 107 -2.58 -13.71 4.15
N ILE A 108 -2.82 -13.91 2.87
CA ILE A 108 -4.10 -13.60 2.25
C ILE A 108 -4.81 -14.94 2.12
N GLU A 109 -5.86 -15.13 2.91
CA GLU A 109 -6.77 -16.25 2.70
C GLU A 109 -7.41 -16.06 1.32
N HIS A 110 -7.03 -16.93 0.38
CA HIS A 110 -7.75 -17.06 -0.88
C HIS A 110 -9.15 -17.57 -0.56
N LYS A 111 -10.13 -16.66 -0.46
CA LYS A 111 -11.52 -17.06 -0.58
C LYS A 111 -11.68 -17.64 -1.97
N ASP A 112 -12.06 -18.91 -2.06
CA ASP A 112 -12.36 -19.57 -3.34
C ASP A 112 -13.39 -18.73 -4.10
N ILE A 113 -12.91 -17.91 -5.03
CA ILE A 113 -13.77 -17.23 -5.98
C ILE A 113 -14.21 -18.32 -6.94
N SER A 114 -15.49 -18.67 -6.93
CA SER A 114 -16.04 -19.52 -7.99
C SER A 114 -15.74 -18.85 -9.33
N LEU A 115 -14.81 -19.41 -10.10
CA LEU A 115 -14.45 -18.96 -11.45
C LEU A 115 -15.57 -19.35 -12.43
N GLU A 116 -16.81 -18.98 -12.12
CA GLU A 116 -17.95 -19.10 -13.03
C GLU A 116 -17.89 -18.06 -14.17
N THR A 117 -16.77 -17.35 -14.33
CA THR A 117 -16.44 -16.73 -15.61
C THR A 117 -15.96 -17.82 -16.56
N ARG A 118 -16.91 -18.54 -17.17
CA ARG A 118 -16.63 -19.32 -18.39
C ARG A 118 -16.03 -18.34 -19.40
N TYR A 119 -14.72 -18.39 -19.56
CA TYR A 119 -14.08 -17.81 -20.74
C TYR A 119 -14.65 -18.58 -21.93
N ILE A 120 -15.58 -17.97 -22.64
CA ILE A 120 -15.99 -18.40 -23.96
C ILE A 120 -15.02 -17.67 -24.89
N PRO A 121 -14.03 -18.36 -25.49
CA PRO A 121 -13.18 -17.75 -26.48
C PRO A 121 -14.07 -17.13 -27.56
N PRO A 122 -13.79 -15.91 -28.04
CA PRO A 122 -14.48 -15.43 -29.23
C PRO A 122 -14.28 -16.47 -30.33
N ASP A 123 -15.39 -16.92 -30.92
CA ASP A 123 -15.35 -17.89 -32.03
C ASP A 123 -14.34 -17.37 -33.05
N VAL A 124 -13.25 -18.10 -33.18
CA VAL A 124 -12.27 -17.84 -34.22
C VAL A 124 -12.91 -18.38 -35.48
N ASP A 125 -13.78 -17.59 -36.10
CA ASP A 125 -14.24 -17.79 -37.47
C ASP A 125 -13.00 -17.73 -38.37
N ARG A 126 -12.32 -18.88 -38.48
CA ARG A 126 -11.40 -19.16 -39.58
C ARG A 126 -12.23 -19.52 -40.81
N GLU A 127 -12.99 -18.56 -41.31
CA GLU A 127 -13.34 -18.55 -42.73
C GLU A 127 -12.18 -17.91 -43.49
N ASP A 128 -11.13 -18.71 -43.66
CA ASP A 128 -10.17 -18.54 -44.75
C ASP A 128 -9.63 -19.92 -45.08
N ASN A 129 -10.45 -20.70 -45.80
CA ASN A 129 -10.02 -21.80 -46.65
C ASN A 129 -11.20 -22.34 -47.47
N ARG A 130 -11.54 -21.64 -48.57
CA ARG A 130 -11.63 -22.23 -49.92
C ARG A 130 -11.99 -21.19 -50.98
#